data_AF-A0A524CRB5-F1
#
_entry.id   AF-A0A524CRB5-F1
#
_cell.length_a   1.000
_cell.length_b   1.000
_cell.length_c   1.000
_cell.angle_alpha   90.00
_cell.angle_beta   90.00
_cell.angle_gamma   90.00
#
_symmetry.space_group_name_H-M   'P 1'
#
loop_
_entity.id
_entity.type
_entity.pdbx_description
1 polymer ?
#
loop_
_entity_poly.entity_id
_entity_poly.type
_entity_poly.pdbx_seq_one_letter_code
_entity_poly.pdbx_strand_id
1 'polypeptide(L)'
;MSASDNGYDLEITIYGAKEEDVGPSFKEHVAPAEDSHTYSTWVNVGALKRLAFLFEGGVESAGGIFEILCVFAVMGVILAAFAFWQIVIVFVVIAVLTLLSGGAALKYIRSTKIQTMADRIDLQALDAFVDNQLREGRFVVTNSEDSLEFSEQVLDSNMAADAFRYGILTSIVVATCFFIVEVVYWLLFQSWMTEIWFLAVWGIAFLVGVVTMDIGALWRHNLANRIGKQYREHNE
;
A
#
# COMPACT_ATOMS: atom_id res chain seq x y z
N MET A 1 -11.51 -0.54 14.26
CA MET A 1 -12.64 0.38 14.05
C MET A 1 -12.78 0.57 12.55
N SER A 2 -13.86 0.03 12.02
CA SER A 2 -14.24 0.10 10.60
C SER A 2 -14.76 1.52 10.30
N ALA A 3 -14.58 2.02 9.09
CA ALA A 3 -15.11 3.33 8.67
C ALA A 3 -16.64 3.42 8.78
N SER A 4 -17.32 2.26 8.79
CA SER A 4 -18.78 2.16 8.88
C SER A 4 -19.38 2.62 10.22
N ASP A 5 -18.60 2.74 11.30
CA ASP A 5 -19.13 3.20 12.61
C ASP A 5 -19.39 4.73 12.67
N ASN A 6 -18.87 5.50 11.70
CA ASN A 6 -19.00 6.96 11.66
C ASN A 6 -19.85 7.49 10.48
N GLY A 7 -20.46 6.61 9.68
CA GLY A 7 -21.28 7.00 8.52
C GLY A 7 -20.49 7.48 7.30
N TYR A 8 -19.21 7.11 7.18
CA TYR A 8 -18.43 7.31 5.94
C TYR A 8 -18.46 6.04 5.10
N ASP A 9 -19.00 6.13 3.91
CA ASP A 9 -19.23 5.06 2.94
C ASP A 9 -18.36 5.20 1.68
N LEU A 10 -17.62 6.31 1.50
CA LEU A 10 -16.62 6.50 0.45
C LEU A 10 -15.20 6.72 1.04
N GLU A 11 -14.24 5.92 0.59
CA GLU A 11 -12.81 6.07 0.88
C GLU A 11 -12.03 6.34 -0.42
N ILE A 12 -11.36 7.49 -0.49
CA ILE A 12 -10.44 7.85 -1.58
C ILE A 12 -9.01 7.81 -1.03
N THR A 13 -8.19 6.94 -1.59
CA THR A 13 -6.76 6.82 -1.25
C THR A 13 -5.91 7.32 -2.40
N ILE A 14 -5.02 8.28 -2.12
CA ILE A 14 -4.09 8.86 -3.09
C ILE A 14 -2.66 8.52 -2.67
N TYR A 15 -1.96 7.77 -3.51
CA TYR A 15 -0.55 7.42 -3.30
C TYR A 15 0.38 8.45 -3.96
N GLY A 16 1.44 8.81 -3.24
CA GLY A 16 2.49 9.73 -3.69
C GLY A 16 2.24 11.20 -3.37
N ALA A 17 1.20 11.52 -2.58
CA ALA A 17 0.84 12.89 -2.23
C ALA A 17 0.88 13.13 -0.71
N LYS A 18 1.13 14.38 -0.31
CA LYS A 18 0.91 14.83 1.08
C LYS A 18 -0.51 15.37 1.21
N GLU A 19 -1.02 15.40 2.43
CA GLU A 19 -2.32 15.99 2.74
C GLU A 19 -2.40 17.47 2.33
N GLU A 20 -1.31 18.22 2.52
CA GLU A 20 -1.17 19.63 2.10
C GLU A 20 -1.37 19.83 0.59
N ASP A 21 -1.06 18.83 -0.23
CA ASP A 21 -1.15 18.90 -1.69
C ASP A 21 -2.47 18.34 -2.25
N VAL A 22 -3.30 17.73 -1.38
CA VAL A 22 -4.53 17.02 -1.77
C VAL A 22 -5.76 17.71 -1.19
N GLY A 23 -5.69 18.12 0.07
CA GLY A 23 -6.79 18.77 0.79
C GLY A 23 -7.35 20.00 0.05
N PRO A 24 -6.52 20.92 -0.45
CA PRO A 24 -6.98 22.07 -1.23
C PRO A 24 -7.68 21.67 -2.53
N SER A 25 -7.12 20.71 -3.28
CA SER A 25 -7.69 20.21 -4.54
C SER A 25 -9.03 19.49 -4.33
N PHE A 26 -9.14 18.69 -3.25
CA PHE A 26 -10.36 18.00 -2.89
C PHE A 26 -11.47 18.97 -2.46
N LYS A 27 -11.13 20.00 -1.66
CA LYS A 27 -12.08 21.06 -1.29
C LYS A 27 -12.52 21.88 -2.50
N GLU A 28 -11.63 22.15 -3.44
CA GLU A 28 -11.94 22.93 -4.64
C GLU A 28 -12.87 22.18 -5.60
N HIS A 29 -12.66 20.86 -5.79
CA HIS A 29 -13.35 20.10 -6.83
C HIS A 29 -14.55 19.32 -6.30
N VAL A 30 -14.46 18.73 -5.11
CA VAL A 30 -15.42 17.69 -4.66
C VAL A 30 -16.30 18.16 -3.51
N ALA A 31 -15.74 18.86 -2.50
CA ALA A 31 -16.50 19.26 -1.31
C ALA A 31 -16.09 20.66 -0.79
N PRO A 32 -16.54 21.75 -1.44
CA PRO A 32 -16.19 23.11 -1.05
C PRO A 32 -16.80 23.59 0.28
N ALA A 33 -17.74 22.84 0.86
CA ALA A 33 -18.50 23.24 2.06
C ALA A 33 -18.29 22.37 3.32
N GLU A 34 -17.49 21.29 3.26
CA GLU A 34 -17.37 20.33 4.37
C GLU A 34 -15.93 20.13 4.87
N ASP A 35 -15.83 19.82 6.17
CA ASP A 35 -14.61 19.35 6.81
C ASP A 35 -14.45 17.85 6.55
N SER A 36 -13.79 17.50 5.44
CA SER A 36 -13.43 16.12 5.16
C SER A 36 -12.43 15.59 6.19
N HIS A 37 -12.64 14.37 6.68
CA HIS A 37 -11.67 13.69 7.54
C HIS A 37 -10.52 13.19 6.67
N THR A 38 -9.44 13.98 6.64
CA THR A 38 -8.22 13.64 5.93
C THR A 38 -7.23 13.00 6.88
N TYR A 39 -6.67 11.87 6.47
CA TYR A 39 -5.61 11.17 7.19
C TYR A 39 -4.39 11.03 6.28
N SER A 40 -3.32 11.77 6.57
CA SER A 40 -2.00 11.52 5.96
C SER A 40 -1.28 10.38 6.67
N THR A 41 -0.80 9.40 5.90
CA THR A 41 0.07 8.35 6.43
C THR A 41 1.49 8.51 5.86
N TRP A 42 2.47 8.77 6.75
CA TRP A 42 3.89 8.90 6.40
C TRP A 42 4.53 7.58 5.93
N VAL A 43 3.94 6.46 6.36
CA VAL A 43 4.21 5.09 5.94
C VAL A 43 2.83 4.45 5.80
N ASN A 44 2.57 3.61 4.79
CA ASN A 44 1.30 2.90 4.65
C ASN A 44 1.09 1.93 5.84
N VAL A 45 0.62 2.45 6.98
CA VAL A 45 0.36 1.73 8.23
C VAL A 45 -0.71 0.65 8.01
N GLY A 46 -1.55 0.80 6.97
CA GLY A 46 -2.49 -0.22 6.53
C GLY A 46 -1.81 -1.48 5.98
N ALA A 47 -0.69 -1.34 5.26
CA ALA A 47 0.11 -2.47 4.79
C ALA A 47 0.81 -3.20 5.97
N LEU A 48 1.31 -2.44 6.95
CA LEU A 48 1.88 -2.99 8.19
C LEU A 48 0.82 -3.68 9.05
N LYS A 49 -0.40 -3.12 9.18
CA LYS A 49 -1.50 -3.78 9.91
C LYS A 49 -1.98 -5.06 9.22
N ARG A 50 -2.06 -5.09 7.88
CA ARG A 50 -2.45 -6.27 7.09
C ARG A 50 -1.39 -7.39 7.11
N LEU A 51 -0.14 -7.07 7.42
CA LEU A 51 0.94 -8.04 7.64
C LEU A 51 0.96 -8.63 9.08
N ALA A 52 -0.11 -8.46 9.86
CA ALA A 52 -0.31 -9.11 11.16
C ALA A 52 0.84 -8.89 12.18
N PHE A 53 1.28 -7.64 12.34
CA PHE A 53 2.28 -7.24 13.35
C PHE A 53 1.84 -7.38 14.82
N LEU A 54 0.62 -7.87 15.10
CA LEU A 54 0.10 -8.07 16.45
C LEU A 54 -0.37 -9.52 16.59
N PHE A 55 0.54 -10.41 16.98
CA PHE A 55 0.17 -11.73 17.47
C PHE A 55 -0.49 -11.57 18.85
N GLU A 56 -1.81 -11.66 18.90
CA GLU A 56 -2.57 -11.98 20.11
C GLU A 56 -2.41 -13.49 20.36
N GLY A 57 -1.38 -13.87 21.11
CA GLY A 57 -1.10 -15.26 21.47
C GLY A 57 -0.82 -15.37 22.95
N GLY A 58 -1.85 -15.67 23.74
CA GLY A 58 -1.73 -16.06 25.13
C GLY A 58 -1.10 -17.45 25.25
N VAL A 59 -0.17 -17.61 26.19
CA VAL A 59 0.38 -18.92 26.58
C VAL A 59 -0.03 -19.18 28.01
N GLU A 60 -0.86 -20.20 28.20
CA GLU A 60 -1.24 -20.73 29.50
C GLU A 60 -0.14 -21.66 30.05
N SER A 61 0.12 -21.47 31.35
CA SER A 61 0.63 -22.47 32.30
C SER A 61 2.05 -23.01 32.11
N ALA A 62 3.03 -22.31 32.70
CA ALA A 62 4.18 -22.93 33.38
C ALA A 62 4.55 -22.10 34.61
N GLY A 63 4.81 -22.76 35.75
CA GLY A 63 4.93 -22.16 37.08
C GLY A 63 6.18 -21.29 37.30
N GLY A 64 6.03 -20.30 38.19
CA GLY A 64 7.11 -19.42 38.69
C GLY A 64 7.07 -18.00 38.12
N ILE A 65 6.58 -17.01 38.90
CA ILE A 65 6.45 -15.59 38.47
C ILE A 65 7.75 -15.00 37.89
N PHE A 66 8.91 -15.39 38.40
CA PHE A 66 10.20 -14.87 37.95
C PHE A 66 10.70 -15.50 36.65
N GLU A 67 10.43 -16.80 36.42
CA GLU A 67 10.74 -17.49 35.16
C GLU A 67 9.79 -17.03 34.05
N ILE A 68 8.51 -16.83 34.37
CA ILE A 68 7.52 -16.25 33.46
C ILE A 68 8.01 -14.88 32.95
N LEU A 69 8.45 -13.99 33.84
CA LEU A 69 8.88 -12.64 33.46
C LEU A 69 10.14 -12.65 32.58
N CYS A 70 11.07 -13.57 32.84
CA CYS A 70 12.28 -13.74 32.02
C CYS A 70 11.96 -14.30 30.63
N VAL A 71 11.08 -15.30 30.54
CA VAL A 71 10.61 -15.84 29.25
C VAL A 71 9.83 -14.80 28.46
N PHE A 72 8.97 -14.00 29.11
CA PHE A 72 8.27 -12.89 28.45
C PHE A 72 9.23 -11.80 27.96
N ALA A 73 10.28 -11.47 28.73
CA ALA A 73 11.29 -10.52 28.30
C ALA A 73 12.08 -11.04 27.09
N VAL A 74 12.51 -12.30 27.11
CA VAL A 74 13.22 -12.92 25.99
C VAL A 74 12.32 -13.02 24.76
N MET A 75 11.08 -13.47 24.93
CA MET A 75 10.09 -13.54 23.85
C MET A 75 9.77 -12.15 23.29
N GLY A 76 9.64 -11.14 24.15
CA GLY A 76 9.45 -9.74 23.76
C GLY A 76 10.63 -9.20 22.96
N VAL A 77 11.87 -9.51 23.36
CA VAL A 77 13.09 -9.13 22.62
C VAL A 77 13.16 -9.85 21.28
N ILE A 78 12.83 -11.15 21.22
CA ILE A 78 12.82 -11.91 19.96
C ILE A 78 11.75 -11.36 19.01
N LEU A 79 10.54 -11.09 19.51
CA LEU A 79 9.46 -10.50 18.72
C LEU A 79 9.81 -9.08 18.25
N ALA A 80 10.43 -8.26 19.10
CA ALA A 80 10.89 -6.93 18.74
C ALA A 80 12.01 -6.97 17.70
N ALA A 81 12.97 -7.89 17.83
CA ALA A 81 14.03 -8.10 16.86
C ALA A 81 13.47 -8.59 15.52
N PHE A 82 12.49 -9.50 15.55
CA PHE A 82 11.79 -9.96 14.35
C PHE A 82 11.01 -8.83 13.68
N ALA A 83 10.25 -8.03 14.44
CA ALA A 83 9.53 -6.88 13.94
C ALA A 83 10.47 -5.82 13.33
N PHE A 84 11.59 -5.54 14.00
CA PHE A 84 12.62 -4.65 13.48
C PHE A 84 13.21 -5.18 12.17
N TRP A 85 13.47 -6.49 12.10
CA TRP A 85 14.00 -7.11 10.89
C TRP A 85 13.02 -7.07 9.71
N GLN A 86 11.72 -7.26 9.95
CA GLN A 86 10.70 -7.09 8.93
C GLN A 86 10.65 -5.66 8.40
N ILE A 87 10.80 -4.66 9.26
CA ILE A 87 10.90 -3.25 8.84
C ILE A 87 12.10 -3.05 7.91
N VAL A 88 13.27 -3.59 8.27
CA VAL A 88 14.47 -3.52 7.43
C VAL A 88 14.24 -4.17 6.06
N ILE A 89 13.61 -5.35 6.01
CA ILE A 89 13.27 -6.03 4.76
C ILE A 89 12.37 -5.14 3.90
N VAL A 90 11.34 -4.52 4.47
CA VAL A 90 10.45 -3.62 3.73
C VAL A 90 11.23 -2.47 3.11
N PHE A 91 12.15 -1.83 3.84
CA PHE A 91 12.99 -0.76 3.28
C PHE A 91 13.92 -1.24 2.18
N VAL A 92 14.55 -2.41 2.34
CA VAL A 92 15.42 -3.00 1.31
C VAL A 92 14.62 -3.33 0.05
N VAL A 93 13.45 -3.97 0.20
CA VAL A 93 12.56 -4.28 -0.93
C VAL A 93 12.13 -3.00 -1.64
N ILE A 94 11.68 -1.98 -0.90
CA ILE A 94 11.30 -0.69 -1.51
C ILE A 94 12.49 -0.04 -2.22
N ALA A 95 13.70 -0.09 -1.67
CA ALA A 95 14.90 0.42 -2.33
C ALA A 95 15.19 -0.33 -3.64
N VAL A 96 15.11 -1.65 -3.65
CA VAL A 96 15.28 -2.47 -4.86
C VAL A 96 14.19 -2.16 -5.89
N LEU A 97 12.93 -2.12 -5.49
CA LEU A 97 11.81 -1.77 -6.37
C LEU A 97 11.95 -0.35 -6.93
N THR A 98 12.45 0.58 -6.12
CA THR A 98 12.74 1.96 -6.54
C THR A 98 13.79 2.00 -7.64
N LEU A 99 14.87 1.23 -7.50
CA LEU A 99 15.92 1.12 -8.51
C LEU A 99 15.40 0.49 -9.81
N LEU A 100 14.59 -0.57 -9.71
CA LEU A 100 14.06 -1.28 -10.88
C LEU A 100 12.97 -0.48 -11.63
N SER A 101 12.13 0.25 -10.90
CA SER A 101 11.01 1.01 -11.47
C SER A 101 11.31 2.48 -11.78
N GLY A 102 12.57 2.91 -11.67
CA GLY A 102 12.97 4.30 -11.92
C GLY A 102 12.35 5.31 -10.95
N GLY A 103 12.09 4.91 -9.71
CA GLY A 103 11.54 5.79 -8.67
C GLY A 103 10.04 5.70 -8.43
N ALA A 104 9.29 4.92 -9.24
CA ALA A 104 7.84 4.82 -9.09
C ALA A 104 7.43 4.25 -7.72
N ALA A 105 8.16 3.25 -7.22
CA ALA A 105 7.89 2.60 -5.94
C ALA A 105 7.94 3.56 -4.72
N LEU A 106 8.68 4.68 -4.79
CA LEU A 106 8.70 5.67 -3.70
C LEU A 106 7.33 6.32 -3.46
N LYS A 107 6.49 6.38 -4.50
CA LYS A 107 5.12 6.91 -4.39
C LYS A 107 4.24 6.05 -3.51
N TYR A 108 4.58 4.79 -3.30
CA TYR A 108 3.86 3.90 -2.40
C TYR A 108 4.10 4.18 -0.91
N ILE A 109 5.22 4.84 -0.57
CA ILE A 109 5.61 5.10 0.83
C ILE A 109 4.61 6.06 1.50
N ARG A 110 4.15 7.06 0.74
CA ARG A 110 3.25 8.11 1.23
C ARG A 110 1.87 7.93 0.61
N SER A 111 0.85 7.98 1.45
CA SER A 111 -0.54 7.99 1.00
C SER A 111 -1.38 8.95 1.83
N THR A 112 -2.27 9.67 1.17
CA THR A 112 -3.33 10.44 1.81
C THR A 112 -4.64 9.70 1.62
N LYS A 113 -5.38 9.51 2.71
CA LYS A 113 -6.71 8.93 2.70
C LYS A 113 -7.73 10.00 3.02
N ILE A 114 -8.79 10.05 2.25
CA ILE A 114 -9.94 10.92 2.45
C ILE A 114 -11.15 10.02 2.66
N GLN A 115 -11.85 10.22 3.77
CA GLN A 115 -13.10 9.54 4.07
C GLN A 115 -14.23 10.56 4.07
N THR A 116 -15.33 10.23 3.39
CA THR A 116 -16.44 11.15 3.13
C THR A 116 -17.72 10.37 2.88
N MET A 117 -18.87 11.05 2.95
CA MET A 117 -20.17 10.47 2.62
C MET A 117 -20.37 10.46 1.09
N ALA A 118 -20.84 9.34 0.55
CA ALA A 118 -20.92 9.07 -0.88
C ALA A 118 -22.20 9.67 -1.51
N ASP A 119 -23.24 9.84 -0.71
CA ASP A 119 -24.51 10.51 -1.06
C ASP A 119 -24.35 12.01 -1.38
N ARG A 120 -23.23 12.62 -0.97
CA ARG A 120 -22.96 14.06 -1.13
C ARG A 120 -21.98 14.40 -2.24
N ILE A 121 -21.43 13.40 -2.92
CA ILE A 121 -20.40 13.60 -3.94
C ILE A 121 -21.01 13.54 -5.33
N ASP A 122 -20.82 14.63 -6.08
CA ASP A 122 -21.07 14.61 -7.52
C ASP A 122 -19.99 13.75 -8.21
N LEU A 123 -20.44 12.73 -8.94
CA LEU A 123 -19.56 11.82 -9.68
C LEU A 123 -18.73 12.55 -10.73
N GLN A 124 -19.25 13.63 -11.35
CA GLN A 124 -18.48 14.41 -12.32
C GLN A 124 -17.34 15.20 -11.65
N ALA A 125 -17.59 15.71 -10.45
CA ALA A 125 -16.58 16.36 -9.62
C ALA A 125 -15.49 15.37 -9.17
N LEU A 126 -15.88 14.14 -8.82
CA LEU A 126 -14.96 13.06 -8.49
C LEU A 126 -14.07 12.69 -9.70
N ASP A 127 -14.63 12.60 -10.90
CA ASP A 127 -13.87 12.32 -12.13
C ASP A 127 -12.83 13.42 -12.41
N ALA A 128 -13.21 14.69 -12.28
CA ALA A 128 -12.31 15.83 -12.45
C ALA A 128 -11.17 15.82 -11.41
N PHE A 129 -11.49 15.47 -10.16
CA PHE A 129 -10.49 15.32 -9.11
C PHE A 129 -9.51 14.16 -9.42
N VAL A 130 -10.03 12.99 -9.83
CA VAL A 130 -9.20 11.84 -10.20
C VAL A 130 -8.29 12.17 -11.38
N ASP A 131 -8.79 12.87 -12.40
CA ASP A 131 -7.95 13.32 -13.52
C ASP A 131 -6.81 14.21 -13.05
N ASN A 132 -7.12 15.23 -12.25
CA ASN A 132 -6.10 16.16 -11.76
C ASN A 132 -4.97 15.41 -11.02
N GLN A 133 -5.34 14.48 -10.13
CA GLN A 133 -4.38 13.67 -9.39
C GLN A 133 -3.57 12.72 -10.31
N LEU A 134 -4.18 12.13 -11.34
CA LEU A 134 -3.49 11.28 -12.31
C LEU A 134 -2.46 12.07 -13.14
N ARG A 135 -2.80 13.30 -13.55
CA ARG A 135 -1.92 14.21 -14.30
C ARG A 135 -0.72 14.65 -13.49
N GLU A 136 -0.89 14.85 -12.18
CA GLU A 136 0.20 15.12 -11.23
C GLU A 136 1.11 13.89 -10.97
N GLY A 137 0.77 12.74 -11.54
CA GLY A 137 1.60 11.56 -11.44
C GLY A 137 1.22 10.62 -10.29
N ARG A 138 0.07 10.83 -9.64
CA ARG A 138 -0.36 10.11 -8.43
C ARG A 138 -1.21 8.89 -8.81
N PHE A 139 -1.33 7.93 -7.89
CA PHE A 139 -2.26 6.80 -8.04
C PHE A 139 -3.46 7.02 -7.14
N VAL A 140 -4.67 6.85 -7.67
CA VAL A 140 -5.91 7.06 -6.92
C VAL A 140 -6.71 5.77 -6.88
N VAL A 141 -7.14 5.38 -5.67
CA VAL A 141 -8.05 4.27 -5.42
C VAL A 141 -9.29 4.83 -4.73
N THR A 142 -10.45 4.63 -5.32
CA THR A 142 -11.74 4.98 -4.74
C THR A 142 -12.52 3.72 -4.43
N ASN A 143 -12.88 3.52 -3.16
CA ASN A 143 -13.74 2.42 -2.71
C ASN A 143 -15.01 3.00 -2.11
N SER A 144 -16.16 2.42 -2.47
CA SER A 144 -17.44 2.70 -1.83
C SER A 144 -18.00 1.40 -1.22
N GLU A 145 -18.56 1.47 -0.02
CA GLU A 145 -19.30 0.34 0.58
C GLU A 145 -20.66 0.13 -0.11
N ASP A 146 -21.29 1.22 -0.57
CA ASP A 146 -22.51 1.18 -1.37
C ASP A 146 -22.18 1.04 -2.87
N SER A 147 -23.07 0.40 -3.62
CA SER A 147 -22.92 0.11 -5.06
C SER A 147 -23.07 1.37 -5.93
N LEU A 148 -22.20 2.35 -5.74
CA LEU A 148 -22.07 3.49 -6.64
C LEU A 148 -21.49 3.01 -7.97
N GLU A 149 -22.19 3.33 -9.07
CA GLU A 149 -21.68 3.12 -10.42
C GLU A 149 -20.62 4.18 -10.71
N PHE A 150 -19.37 3.82 -10.46
CA PHE A 150 -18.21 4.64 -10.83
C PHE A 150 -18.07 4.74 -12.36
N SER A 151 -17.54 5.87 -12.82
CA SER A 151 -17.15 6.04 -14.22
C SER A 151 -16.08 5.02 -14.63
N GLU A 152 -16.01 4.70 -15.93
CA GLU A 152 -14.97 3.83 -16.49
C GLU A 152 -13.56 4.37 -16.17
N GLN A 153 -13.41 5.69 -16.08
CA GLN A 153 -12.15 6.35 -15.76
C GLN A 153 -11.70 6.10 -14.30
N VAL A 154 -12.62 6.16 -13.34
CA VAL A 154 -12.34 5.85 -11.93
C VAL A 154 -12.00 4.38 -11.77
N LEU A 155 -12.70 3.49 -12.48
CA LEU A 155 -12.41 2.06 -12.49
C LEU A 155 -11.02 1.74 -13.08
N ASP A 156 -10.65 2.37 -14.20
CA ASP A 156 -9.32 2.24 -14.81
C ASP A 156 -8.21 2.76 -13.86
N SER A 157 -8.46 3.87 -13.17
CA SER A 157 -7.54 4.40 -12.15
C SER A 157 -7.36 3.41 -11.00
N ASN A 158 -8.46 2.85 -10.50
CA ASN A 158 -8.46 1.85 -9.44
C ASN A 158 -7.66 0.61 -9.85
N MET A 159 -7.88 0.08 -11.06
CA MET A 159 -7.14 -1.07 -11.58
C MET A 159 -5.64 -0.79 -11.68
N ALA A 160 -5.25 0.37 -12.19
CA ALA A 160 -3.83 0.75 -12.29
C ALA A 160 -3.17 0.86 -10.92
N ALA A 161 -3.85 1.47 -9.95
CA ALA A 161 -3.36 1.64 -8.59
C ALA A 161 -3.33 0.32 -7.79
N ASP A 162 -4.32 -0.55 -7.99
CA ASP A 162 -4.35 -1.88 -7.38
C ASP A 162 -3.25 -2.78 -7.94
N ALA A 163 -3.04 -2.82 -9.25
CA ALA A 163 -1.94 -3.56 -9.86
C ALA A 163 -0.57 -3.09 -9.30
N PHE A 164 -0.38 -1.77 -9.21
CA PHE A 164 0.81 -1.18 -8.59
C PHE A 164 0.99 -1.63 -7.13
N ARG A 165 -0.07 -1.55 -6.32
CA ARG A 165 -0.05 -1.96 -4.90
C ARG A 165 0.21 -3.45 -4.73
N TYR A 166 -0.50 -4.30 -5.48
CA TYR A 166 -0.37 -5.75 -5.37
C TYR A 166 0.99 -6.23 -5.84
N GLY A 167 1.60 -5.57 -6.84
CA GLY A 167 2.98 -5.85 -7.22
C GLY A 167 3.95 -5.65 -6.06
N ILE A 168 3.88 -4.48 -5.39
CA ILE A 168 4.73 -4.17 -4.23
C ILE A 168 4.47 -5.14 -3.08
N LEU A 169 3.19 -5.40 -2.75
CA LEU A 169 2.82 -6.31 -1.66
C LEU A 169 3.33 -7.73 -1.93
N THR A 170 3.20 -8.20 -3.17
CA THR A 170 3.70 -9.52 -3.58
C THR A 170 5.21 -9.59 -3.41
N SER A 171 5.95 -8.59 -3.89
CA SER A 171 7.42 -8.54 -3.71
C SER A 171 7.83 -8.54 -2.24
N ILE A 172 7.11 -7.83 -1.37
CA ILE A 172 7.36 -7.84 0.08
C ILE A 172 7.08 -9.23 0.67
N VAL A 173 5.93 -9.83 0.36
CA VAL A 173 5.56 -11.16 0.87
C VAL A 173 6.57 -12.22 0.43
N VAL A 174 6.95 -12.21 -0.85
CA VAL A 174 7.95 -13.15 -1.39
C VAL A 174 9.30 -12.96 -0.69
N ALA A 175 9.76 -11.72 -0.50
CA ALA A 175 11.01 -11.42 0.20
C ALA A 175 10.96 -11.83 1.69
N THR A 176 9.85 -11.59 2.38
CA THR A 176 9.65 -11.99 3.77
C THR A 176 9.65 -13.52 3.90
N CYS A 177 8.94 -14.23 3.02
CA CYS A 177 8.91 -15.69 3.04
C CYS A 177 10.28 -16.29 2.70
N PHE A 178 11.00 -15.75 1.71
CA PHE A 178 12.38 -16.13 1.40
C PHE A 178 13.27 -16.00 2.63
N PHE A 179 13.20 -14.85 3.31
CA PHE A 179 13.99 -14.61 4.51
C PHE A 179 13.65 -15.56 5.66
N ILE A 180 12.36 -15.82 5.91
CA ILE A 180 11.93 -16.78 6.94
C ILE A 180 12.50 -18.17 6.63
N VAL A 181 12.43 -18.63 5.38
CA VAL A 181 12.97 -19.92 4.96
C VAL A 181 14.48 -19.97 5.15
N GLU A 182 15.22 -18.92 4.76
CA GLU A 182 16.68 -18.82 4.97
C GLU A 182 17.05 -18.88 6.46
N VAL A 183 16.34 -18.16 7.33
CA VAL A 183 16.60 -18.19 8.77
C VAL A 183 16.34 -19.58 9.35
N VAL A 184 15.22 -20.20 8.99
CA VAL A 184 14.90 -21.57 9.45
C VAL A 184 15.95 -22.57 8.95
N TYR A 185 16.36 -22.47 7.68
CA TYR A 185 17.39 -23.32 7.11
C TYR A 185 18.73 -23.12 7.83
N TRP A 186 19.14 -21.88 8.04
CA TRP A 186 20.37 -21.55 8.76
C TRP A 186 20.35 -22.09 10.19
N LEU A 187 19.23 -22.02 10.90
CA LEU A 187 19.10 -22.58 12.25
C LEU A 187 19.32 -24.10 12.26
N LEU A 188 18.78 -24.82 11.27
CA LEU A 188 18.86 -26.28 11.18
C LEU A 188 20.20 -26.79 10.67
N PHE A 189 20.77 -26.15 9.66
CA PHE A 189 21.93 -26.64 8.92
C PHE A 189 23.20 -25.81 9.13
N GLN A 190 23.13 -24.71 9.90
CA GLN A 190 24.25 -23.79 10.20
C GLN A 190 24.98 -23.27 8.94
N SER A 191 24.25 -23.21 7.83
CA SER A 191 24.72 -22.72 6.52
C SER A 191 23.58 -22.01 5.81
N TRP A 192 23.90 -21.10 4.89
CA TRP A 192 22.91 -20.38 4.08
C TRP A 192 22.51 -21.18 2.85
N MET A 193 21.27 -21.03 2.37
CA MET A 193 20.76 -21.81 1.25
C MET A 193 21.18 -21.19 -0.10
N THR A 194 22.36 -21.61 -0.57
CA THR A 194 23.00 -21.04 -1.76
C THR A 194 22.67 -21.76 -3.07
N GLU A 195 21.77 -22.74 -3.04
CA GLU A 195 21.38 -23.52 -4.21
C GLU A 195 20.77 -22.62 -5.29
N ILE A 196 21.35 -22.67 -6.49
CA ILE A 196 20.97 -21.82 -7.63
C ILE A 196 19.47 -21.97 -7.96
N TRP A 197 18.94 -23.18 -7.93
CA TRP A 197 17.52 -23.42 -8.25
C TRP A 197 16.59 -22.76 -7.22
N PHE A 198 16.97 -22.76 -5.94
CA PHE A 198 16.21 -22.14 -4.87
C PHE A 198 16.18 -20.62 -5.07
N LEU A 199 17.36 -20.02 -5.24
CA LEU A 199 17.50 -18.58 -5.52
C LEU A 199 16.74 -18.18 -6.80
N ALA A 200 16.77 -19.02 -7.84
CA ALA A 200 16.06 -18.76 -9.09
C ALA A 200 14.53 -18.76 -8.90
N VAL A 201 13.97 -19.72 -8.17
CA VAL A 201 12.52 -19.78 -7.91
C VAL A 201 12.04 -18.54 -7.15
N TRP A 202 12.73 -18.16 -6.07
CA TRP A 202 12.38 -16.97 -5.30
C TRP A 202 12.61 -15.67 -6.07
N GLY A 203 13.70 -15.60 -6.85
CA GLY A 203 13.99 -14.48 -7.73
C GLY A 203 12.91 -14.29 -8.79
N ILE A 204 12.46 -15.36 -9.46
CA ILE A 204 11.37 -15.30 -10.44
C ILE A 204 10.06 -14.87 -9.77
N ALA A 205 9.72 -15.43 -8.60
CA ALA A 205 8.53 -15.03 -7.86
C ALA A 205 8.57 -13.53 -7.49
N PHE A 206 9.74 -13.02 -7.10
CA PHE A 206 9.93 -11.60 -6.80
C PHE A 206 9.75 -10.73 -8.06
N LEU A 207 10.30 -11.17 -9.20
CA LEU A 207 10.16 -10.49 -10.48
C LEU A 207 8.71 -10.42 -10.97
N VAL A 208 7.88 -11.42 -10.69
CA VAL A 208 6.43 -11.35 -10.99
C VAL A 208 5.79 -10.16 -10.27
N GLY A 209 6.18 -9.89 -9.02
CA GLY A 209 5.74 -8.70 -8.28
C GLY A 209 6.21 -7.40 -8.93
N VAL A 210 7.48 -7.34 -9.35
CA VAL A 210 8.05 -6.19 -10.06
C VAL A 210 7.31 -5.89 -11.36
N VAL A 211 7.10 -6.91 -12.21
CA VAL A 211 6.40 -6.77 -13.49
C VAL A 211 4.95 -6.30 -13.27
N THR A 212 4.27 -6.85 -12.28
CA THR A 212 2.89 -6.44 -11.94
C THR A 212 2.83 -4.97 -11.52
N MET A 213 3.80 -4.53 -10.71
CA MET A 213 3.92 -3.13 -10.30
C MET A 213 4.17 -2.21 -11.52
N ASP A 214 5.07 -2.59 -12.41
CA ASP A 214 5.41 -1.82 -13.60
C ASP A 214 4.23 -1.72 -14.57
N ILE A 215 3.44 -2.79 -14.73
CA ILE A 215 2.18 -2.76 -15.50
C ILE A 215 1.23 -1.70 -14.93
N GLY A 216 1.04 -1.66 -13.61
CA GLY A 216 0.21 -0.64 -12.96
C GLY A 216 0.72 0.79 -13.21
N ALA A 217 2.05 0.98 -13.16
CA ALA A 217 2.67 2.27 -13.46
C ALA A 217 2.48 2.71 -14.92
N LEU A 218 2.58 1.77 -15.87
CA LEU A 218 2.36 2.00 -17.30
C LEU A 218 0.89 2.31 -17.60
N TRP A 219 -0.05 1.57 -17.02
CA TRP A 219 -1.48 1.82 -17.18
C TRP A 219 -1.87 3.22 -16.69
N ARG A 220 -1.37 3.62 -15.51
CA ARG A 220 -1.56 4.98 -15.00
C ARG A 220 -1.02 6.03 -15.96
N HIS A 221 0.19 5.83 -16.50
CA HIS A 221 0.78 6.77 -17.45
C HIS A 221 -0.05 6.89 -18.74
N ASN A 222 -0.53 5.76 -19.27
CA ASN A 222 -1.38 5.74 -20.46
C ASN A 222 -2.74 6.39 -20.21
N LEU A 223 -3.31 6.23 -19.02
CA LEU A 223 -4.56 6.88 -18.61
C LEU A 223 -4.38 8.41 -18.55
N ALA A 224 -3.35 8.89 -17.87
CA ALA A 224 -3.03 10.32 -17.80
C ALA A 224 -2.79 10.95 -19.20
N ASN A 225 -2.12 10.21 -20.10
CA ASN A 225 -1.89 10.68 -21.47
C ASN A 225 -3.19 10.74 -22.30
N ARG A 226 -4.12 9.79 -22.11
CA ARG A 226 -5.42 9.81 -22.80
C ARG A 226 -6.25 11.01 -22.38
N ILE A 227 -6.34 11.27 -21.09
CA ILE A 227 -7.13 12.39 -20.56
C ILE A 227 -6.50 13.73 -20.94
N GLY A 228 -5.17 13.82 -20.87
CA GLY A 228 -4.44 15.02 -21.31
C GLY A 228 -4.64 15.36 -22.79
N LYS A 229 -4.91 14.38 -23.66
CA LYS A 229 -5.26 14.61 -25.07
C LYS A 229 -6.71 15.11 -25.22
N GLN A 230 -7.66 14.47 -24.57
CA GLN A 230 -9.07 14.88 -24.59
C GLN A 230 -9.26 16.31 -24.09
N TYR A 231 -8.54 16.70 -23.04
CA TYR A 231 -8.59 18.07 -22.52
C TYR A 231 -8.06 19.11 -23.51
N ARG A 232 -7.04 18.77 -24.32
CA ARG A 232 -6.51 19.67 -25.36
C ARG A 232 -7.49 19.83 -26.51
N GLU A 233 -8.10 18.72 -26.95
CA GLU A 233 -9.09 18.73 -28.04
C GLU A 233 -10.38 19.46 -27.68
N HIS A 234 -10.71 19.60 -26.39
CA HIS A 234 -11.91 20.33 -25.95
C HIS A 234 -11.68 21.82 -25.68
N ASN A 235 -10.42 22.26 -25.52
CA ASN A 235 -10.04 23.64 -25.21
C ASN A 235 -9.34 24.36 -26.39
N GLU A 236 -9.19 23.70 -27.53
CA GLU A 236 -8.80 24.27 -28.82
C GLU A 236 -10.02 24.43 -29.73
#